data_AF-A0A1S9BV07-F1
#
_entry.id   AF-A0A1S9BV07-F1
#
_cell.length_a   1.000
_cell.length_b   1.000
_cell.length_c   1.000
_cell.angle_alpha   90.00
_cell.angle_beta   90.00
_cell.angle_gamma   90.00
#
_symmetry.space_group_name_H-M   'P 1'
#
loop_
_entity.id
_entity.type
_entity.pdbx_description
1 polymer ?
#
loop_
_entity_poly.entity_id
_entity_poly.type
_entity_poly.pdbx_seq_one_letter_code
_entity_poly.pdbx_strand_id
1 'polypeptide(L)'
;MDTEDDLAKGDIMSDSAVFNDFTEVLSSQAAVVKKLVKLEQDFSVSASEDDPEKLDALVKEAQPDLLNFRGLEKKRIRLADQLGWKGLRFSQILSQVSEDQKLVLAPLFEELRTALHSLSDAQESADRIMRVRLNDVNIIIANQRVPKPFQDTLA
;
A
#
# COMPACT_ATOMS: atom_id res chain seq x y z
N MET A 1 -19.38 22.92 -41.39
CA MET A 1 -20.34 22.89 -40.27
C MET A 1 -19.93 21.66 -39.49
N ASP A 2 -18.77 21.71 -38.81
CA ASP A 2 -18.07 20.49 -38.35
C ASP A 2 -17.28 20.70 -37.05
N THR A 3 -17.36 21.88 -36.42
CA THR A 3 -16.49 22.21 -35.28
C THR A 3 -17.02 21.67 -33.95
N GLU A 4 -18.34 21.47 -33.81
CA GLU A 4 -18.95 20.93 -32.58
C GLU A 4 -18.80 19.41 -32.43
N ASP A 5 -18.78 18.63 -33.52
CA ASP A 5 -18.61 17.16 -33.46
C ASP A 5 -17.15 16.75 -33.17
N ASP A 6 -16.18 17.54 -33.66
CA ASP A 6 -14.75 17.32 -33.40
C ASP A 6 -14.35 17.65 -31.95
N LEU A 7 -14.97 18.67 -31.34
CA LEU A 7 -14.76 19.02 -29.92
C LEU A 7 -15.33 17.93 -28.99
N ALA A 8 -16.53 17.42 -29.27
CA ALA A 8 -17.16 16.37 -28.47
C ALA A 8 -16.40 15.03 -28.53
N LYS A 9 -15.85 14.66 -29.69
CA LYS A 9 -14.98 13.48 -29.81
C LYS A 9 -13.66 13.65 -29.04
N GLY A 10 -13.09 14.85 -29.03
CA GLY A 10 -11.87 15.16 -28.27
C GLY A 10 -12.05 14.95 -26.76
N ASP A 11 -13.17 15.44 -26.22
CA ASP A 11 -13.48 15.31 -24.79
C ASP A 11 -13.80 13.86 -24.38
N ILE A 12 -14.57 13.12 -25.20
CA ILE A 12 -14.88 11.70 -24.92
C ILE A 12 -13.63 10.82 -24.95
N MET A 13 -12.71 11.06 -25.89
CA MET A 13 -11.43 10.33 -25.96
C MET A 13 -10.51 10.67 -24.78
N SER A 14 -10.53 11.93 -24.32
CA SER A 14 -9.77 12.38 -23.15
C SER A 14 -10.26 11.69 -21.88
N ASP A 15 -11.57 11.63 -21.66
CA ASP A 15 -12.16 11.00 -20.47
C ASP A 15 -11.88 9.49 -20.41
N SER A 16 -11.90 8.80 -21.56
CA SER A 16 -11.52 7.38 -21.65
C SER A 16 -10.04 7.15 -21.32
N ALA A 17 -9.14 8.01 -21.80
CA ALA A 17 -7.72 7.91 -21.48
C ALA A 17 -7.43 8.17 -19.99
N VAL A 18 -8.05 9.21 -19.41
CA VAL A 18 -7.92 9.53 -17.98
C VAL A 18 -8.47 8.39 -17.10
N PHE A 19 -9.58 7.76 -17.52
CA PHE A 19 -10.13 6.58 -16.83
C PHE A 19 -9.17 5.39 -16.87
N ASN A 20 -8.58 5.09 -18.02
CA ASN A 20 -7.60 4.01 -18.15
C ASN A 20 -6.38 4.26 -17.26
N ASP A 21 -5.82 5.47 -17.31
CA ASP A 21 -4.72 5.91 -16.44
C ASP A 21 -5.07 5.74 -14.94
N PHE A 22 -6.32 6.03 -14.55
CA PHE A 22 -6.77 5.86 -13.17
C PHE A 22 -6.78 4.39 -12.76
N THR A 23 -7.28 3.50 -13.63
CA THR A 23 -7.30 2.06 -13.35
C THR A 23 -5.89 1.45 -13.27
N GLU A 24 -4.97 1.88 -14.13
CA GLU A 24 -3.56 1.49 -14.07
C GLU A 24 -2.89 1.92 -12.76
N VAL A 25 -3.19 3.14 -12.28
CA VAL A 25 -2.69 3.64 -11.00
C VAL A 25 -3.20 2.79 -9.84
N LEU A 26 -4.49 2.42 -9.82
CA LEU A 26 -5.04 1.54 -8.77
C LEU A 26 -4.35 0.18 -8.74
N SER A 27 -4.17 -0.45 -9.92
CA SER A 27 -3.48 -1.73 -10.02
C SER A 27 -2.02 -1.62 -9.55
N SER A 28 -1.33 -0.55 -9.96
CA SER A 28 0.05 -0.26 -9.53
C SER A 28 0.14 -0.03 -8.02
N GLN A 29 -0.81 0.68 -7.41
CA GLN A 29 -0.87 0.87 -5.97
C GLN A 29 -1.05 -0.47 -5.24
N ALA A 30 -1.98 -1.31 -5.69
CA ALA A 30 -2.19 -2.63 -5.09
C ALA A 30 -0.92 -3.49 -5.18
N ALA A 31 -0.21 -3.46 -6.31
CA ALA A 31 1.05 -4.19 -6.48
C ALA A 31 2.15 -3.70 -5.53
N VAL A 32 2.30 -2.37 -5.35
CA VAL A 32 3.29 -1.81 -4.41
C VAL A 32 2.94 -2.18 -2.97
N VAL A 33 1.67 -2.08 -2.58
CA VAL A 33 1.23 -2.47 -1.23
C VAL A 33 1.50 -3.95 -0.96
N LYS A 34 1.25 -4.84 -1.92
CA LYS A 34 1.59 -6.27 -1.79
C LYS A 34 3.09 -6.52 -1.58
N LYS A 35 3.97 -5.73 -2.20
CA LYS A 35 5.42 -5.80 -1.94
C LYS A 35 5.75 -5.35 -0.51
N LEU A 36 5.14 -4.26 -0.06
CA LEU A 36 5.32 -3.75 1.31
C LEU A 36 4.83 -4.77 2.36
N VAL A 37 3.71 -5.46 2.11
CA VAL A 37 3.23 -6.55 2.98
C VAL A 37 4.29 -7.62 3.15
N LYS A 38 4.94 -8.04 2.06
CA LYS A 38 6.00 -9.05 2.12
C LYS A 38 7.22 -8.54 2.91
N LEU A 39 7.66 -7.31 2.66
CA LEU A 39 8.77 -6.71 3.40
C LEU A 39 8.47 -6.62 4.91
N GLU A 40 7.24 -6.28 5.29
CA GLU A 40 6.81 -6.21 6.69
C GLU A 40 6.80 -7.58 7.36
N GLN A 41 6.41 -8.63 6.61
CA GLN A 41 6.50 -10.02 7.09
C GLN A 41 7.95 -10.47 7.27
N ASP A 42 8.83 -10.16 6.31
CA ASP A 42 10.28 -10.45 6.39
C ASP A 42 10.93 -9.70 7.57
N PHE A 43 10.45 -8.48 7.87
CA PHE A 43 10.85 -7.68 9.01
C PHE A 43 10.46 -8.35 10.33
N SER A 44 9.22 -8.82 10.43
CA SER A 44 8.72 -9.58 11.58
C SER A 44 9.54 -10.85 11.85
N VAL A 45 9.96 -11.56 10.80
CA VAL A 45 10.83 -12.75 10.92
C VAL A 45 12.23 -12.35 11.39
N SER A 46 12.85 -11.35 10.75
CA SER A 46 14.21 -10.91 11.09
C SER A 46 14.30 -10.34 12.51
N ALA A 47 13.26 -9.65 12.98
CA ALA A 47 13.15 -9.18 14.36
C ALA A 47 13.15 -10.34 15.37
N SER A 48 12.62 -11.49 14.97
CA SER A 48 12.64 -12.71 15.79
C SER A 48 14.02 -13.38 15.82
N GLU A 49 14.89 -13.15 14.82
CA GLU A 49 16.22 -13.75 14.68
C GLU A 49 17.36 -12.97 15.38
N ASP A 50 17.10 -11.79 15.95
CA ASP A 50 18.13 -10.91 16.55
C ASP A 50 19.20 -10.39 15.57
N ASP A 51 18.81 -10.16 14.32
CA ASP A 51 19.72 -9.73 13.25
C ASP A 51 19.51 -8.24 12.90
N PRO A 52 20.20 -7.31 13.59
CA PRO A 52 20.01 -5.87 13.39
C PRO A 52 20.47 -5.39 12.01
N GLU A 53 21.41 -6.09 11.35
CA GLU A 53 21.87 -5.72 10.01
C GLU A 53 20.80 -6.03 8.96
N LYS A 54 20.13 -7.20 9.06
CA LYS A 54 18.98 -7.52 8.21
C LYS A 54 17.83 -6.55 8.42
N LEU A 55 17.55 -6.15 9.66
CA LEU A 55 16.50 -5.18 9.96
C LEU A 55 16.77 -3.82 9.29
N ASP A 56 18.00 -3.32 9.35
CA ASP A 56 18.39 -2.07 8.67
C ASP A 56 18.31 -2.19 7.13
N ALA A 57 18.71 -3.33 6.57
CA ALA A 57 18.58 -3.61 5.15
C ALA A 57 17.11 -3.57 4.68
N LEU A 58 16.20 -4.24 5.41
CA LEU A 58 14.77 -4.27 5.08
C LEU A 58 14.13 -2.88 5.13
N VAL A 59 14.51 -2.05 6.10
CA VAL A 59 14.03 -0.65 6.17
C VAL A 59 14.47 0.13 4.93
N LYS A 60 15.71 -0.04 4.47
CA LYS A 60 16.21 0.60 3.25
C LYS A 60 15.51 0.09 2.00
N GLU A 61 15.25 -1.21 1.92
CA GLU A 61 14.52 -1.84 0.81
C GLU A 61 13.08 -1.34 0.69
N ALA A 62 12.43 -0.98 1.81
CA ALA A 62 11.07 -0.42 1.79
C ALA A 62 10.99 1.03 1.27
N GLN A 63 12.06 1.83 1.36
CA GLN A 63 12.01 3.27 1.06
C GLN A 63 11.59 3.60 -0.38
N PRO A 64 12.10 2.92 -1.44
CA PRO A 64 11.69 3.18 -2.81
C PRO A 64 10.21 2.87 -3.05
N ASP A 65 9.69 1.79 -2.46
CA ASP A 65 8.29 1.39 -2.60
C ASP A 65 7.34 2.37 -1.89
N LEU A 66 7.71 2.86 -0.70
CA LEU A 66 6.96 3.91 0.00
C LEU A 66 6.94 5.23 -0.79
N LEU A 67 8.08 5.62 -1.37
CA LEU A 67 8.18 6.81 -2.20
C LEU A 67 7.33 6.68 -3.47
N ASN A 68 7.37 5.50 -4.11
CA ASN A 68 6.56 5.17 -5.27
C ASN A 68 5.05 5.23 -4.94
N PHE A 69 4.62 4.60 -3.84
CA PHE A 69 3.23 4.63 -3.39
C PHE A 69 2.72 6.07 -3.20
N ARG A 70 3.54 6.94 -2.58
CA ARG A 70 3.21 8.36 -2.43
C ARG A 70 3.08 9.09 -3.77
N GLY A 71 3.93 8.75 -4.76
CA GLY A 71 3.84 9.28 -6.12
C GLY A 71 2.55 8.86 -6.83
N LEU A 72 2.22 7.58 -6.76
CA LEU A 72 1.00 7.01 -7.30
C LEU A 72 -0.24 7.62 -6.65
N GLU A 73 -0.25 7.84 -5.33
CA GLU A 73 -1.38 8.45 -4.64
C GLU A 73 -1.64 9.89 -5.09
N LYS A 74 -0.58 10.68 -5.31
CA LYS A 74 -0.72 12.01 -5.91
C LYS A 74 -1.30 11.94 -7.34
N LYS A 75 -0.86 10.97 -8.15
CA LYS A 75 -1.40 10.73 -9.50
C LYS A 75 -2.88 10.35 -9.43
N ARG A 76 -3.26 9.42 -8.54
CA ARG A 76 -4.65 8.98 -8.32
C ARG A 76 -5.56 10.15 -7.98
N ILE A 77 -5.17 10.99 -7.02
CA ILE A 77 -5.97 12.16 -6.59
C ILE A 77 -6.16 13.14 -7.76
N ARG A 78 -5.11 13.40 -8.55
CA ARG A 78 -5.19 14.27 -9.73
C ARG A 78 -6.16 13.71 -10.78
N LEU A 79 -6.06 12.42 -11.10
CA LEU A 79 -6.93 11.77 -12.08
C LEU A 79 -8.38 11.71 -11.59
N ALA A 80 -8.59 11.43 -10.30
CA ALA A 80 -9.92 11.50 -9.69
C ALA A 80 -10.53 12.90 -9.82
N ASP A 81 -9.75 13.97 -9.66
CA ASP A 81 -10.23 15.35 -9.86
C ASP A 81 -10.66 15.57 -11.32
N GLN A 82 -9.87 15.10 -12.29
CA GLN A 82 -10.18 15.17 -13.72
C GLN A 82 -11.46 14.40 -14.09
N LEU A 83 -11.73 13.29 -13.42
CA LEU A 83 -12.94 12.48 -13.60
C LEU A 83 -14.15 13.02 -12.81
N GLY A 84 -14.02 14.15 -12.11
CA GLY A 84 -15.09 14.73 -11.28
C GLY A 84 -15.35 13.97 -9.98
N TRP A 85 -14.40 13.16 -9.51
CA TRP A 85 -14.51 12.30 -8.32
C TRP A 85 -13.75 12.84 -7.11
N LYS A 86 -13.38 14.11 -7.13
CA LYS A 86 -12.64 14.76 -6.04
C LYS A 86 -13.36 14.57 -4.70
N GLY A 87 -12.65 13.97 -3.73
CA GLY A 87 -13.16 13.75 -2.38
C GLY A 87 -14.19 12.62 -2.25
N LEU A 88 -14.51 11.91 -3.33
CA LEU A 88 -15.41 10.76 -3.28
C LEU A 88 -14.70 9.52 -2.75
N ARG A 89 -15.41 8.75 -1.92
CA ARG A 89 -15.02 7.39 -1.53
C ARG A 89 -15.28 6.42 -2.68
N PHE A 90 -14.60 5.28 -2.68
CA PHE A 90 -14.80 4.22 -3.66
C PHE A 90 -16.26 3.81 -3.82
N SER A 91 -17.00 3.65 -2.72
CA SER A 91 -18.44 3.34 -2.76
C SER A 91 -19.28 4.44 -3.42
N GLN A 92 -18.91 5.71 -3.27
CA GLN A 92 -19.59 6.84 -3.89
C GLN A 92 -19.28 6.88 -5.40
N ILE A 93 -18.03 6.64 -5.79
CA ILE A 93 -17.63 6.51 -7.21
C ILE A 93 -18.46 5.40 -7.88
N LEU A 94 -18.50 4.20 -7.28
CA LEU A 94 -19.27 3.07 -7.83
C LEU A 94 -20.78 3.33 -7.94
N SER A 95 -21.32 4.31 -7.21
CA SER A 95 -22.74 4.66 -7.24
C SER A 95 -23.14 5.63 -8.36
N GLN A 96 -22.16 6.26 -9.03
CA GLN A 96 -22.40 7.29 -10.04
C GLN A 96 -21.77 7.01 -11.42
N VAL A 97 -20.91 6.00 -11.52
CA VAL A 97 -20.30 5.55 -12.78
C VAL A 97 -21.24 4.62 -13.56
N SER A 98 -20.97 4.42 -14.85
CA SER A 98 -21.70 3.43 -15.65
C SER A 98 -21.44 2.00 -15.16
N GLU A 99 -22.33 1.06 -15.48
CA GLU A 99 -22.13 -0.36 -15.12
C GLU A 99 -20.85 -0.95 -15.75
N ASP A 100 -20.47 -0.54 -16.96
CA ASP A 100 -19.21 -0.95 -17.59
C ASP A 100 -17.98 -0.48 -16.80
N GLN A 101 -17.97 0.79 -16.37
CA GLN A 101 -16.89 1.32 -15.53
C GLN A 101 -16.86 0.64 -14.16
N LYS A 102 -18.03 0.34 -13.61
CA LYS A 102 -18.18 -0.34 -12.32
C LYS A 102 -17.62 -1.76 -12.37
N LEU A 103 -17.83 -2.51 -13.46
CA LEU A 103 -17.24 -3.83 -13.68
C LEU A 103 -15.71 -3.81 -13.64
N VAL A 104 -15.09 -2.71 -14.08
CA VAL A 104 -13.63 -2.51 -14.03
C VAL A 104 -13.17 -2.03 -12.65
N LEU A 105 -13.84 -1.03 -12.08
CA LEU A 105 -13.42 -0.38 -10.84
C LEU A 105 -13.64 -1.24 -9.59
N ALA A 106 -14.75 -1.98 -9.52
CA ALA A 106 -15.09 -2.78 -8.35
C ALA A 106 -13.97 -3.78 -7.96
N PRO A 107 -13.45 -4.63 -8.86
CA PRO A 107 -12.37 -5.55 -8.49
C PRO A 107 -11.07 -4.81 -8.10
N LEU A 108 -10.74 -3.69 -8.75
CA LEU A 108 -9.54 -2.91 -8.42
C LEU A 108 -9.61 -2.26 -7.04
N PHE A 109 -10.78 -1.71 -6.68
CA PHE A 109 -11.02 -1.16 -5.35
C PHE A 109 -10.94 -2.24 -4.27
N GLU A 110 -11.53 -3.40 -4.53
CA GLU A 110 -11.47 -4.55 -3.61
C GLU A 110 -10.05 -5.09 -3.45
N GLU A 111 -9.28 -5.18 -4.53
CA GLU A 111 -7.89 -5.61 -4.50
C GLU A 111 -7.02 -4.65 -3.67
N LEU A 112 -7.12 -3.35 -3.92
CA LEU A 112 -6.37 -2.33 -3.17
C LEU A 112 -6.78 -2.31 -1.70
N ARG A 113 -8.08 -2.39 -1.41
CA ARG A 113 -8.61 -2.45 -0.03
C ARG A 113 -8.05 -3.66 0.71
N THR A 114 -8.06 -4.83 0.08
CA THR A 114 -7.54 -6.08 0.67
C THR A 114 -6.04 -5.96 0.93
N ALA A 115 -5.26 -5.46 -0.03
CA ALA A 115 -3.83 -5.27 0.12
C ALA A 115 -3.49 -4.30 1.28
N LEU A 116 -4.21 -3.19 1.40
CA LEU A 116 -4.01 -2.21 2.48
C LEU A 116 -4.38 -2.80 3.85
N HIS A 117 -5.45 -3.59 3.93
CA HIS A 117 -5.80 -4.30 5.17
C HIS A 117 -4.68 -5.26 5.58
N SER A 118 -4.18 -6.07 4.64
CA SER A 118 -3.07 -6.99 4.91
C SER A 118 -1.78 -6.27 5.33
N LEU A 119 -1.53 -5.07 4.82
CA LEU A 119 -0.40 -4.26 5.26
C LEU A 119 -0.57 -3.80 6.70
N SER A 120 -1.77 -3.34 7.06
CA SER A 120 -2.09 -2.97 8.45
C SER A 120 -1.90 -4.16 9.40
N ASP A 121 -2.38 -5.35 9.03
CA ASP A 121 -2.23 -6.56 9.84
C ASP A 121 -0.76 -6.96 10.02
N ALA A 122 0.03 -6.89 8.94
CA ALA A 122 1.46 -7.18 8.98
C ALA A 122 2.23 -6.20 9.87
N GLN A 123 1.92 -4.90 9.79
CA GLN A 123 2.52 -3.85 10.61
C GLN A 123 2.21 -4.05 12.09
N GLU A 124 0.95 -4.36 12.44
CA GLU A 124 0.62 -4.66 13.84
C GLU A 124 1.37 -5.89 14.39
N SER A 125 1.61 -6.90 13.54
CA SER A 125 2.40 -8.08 13.92
C SER A 125 3.87 -7.72 14.17
N ALA A 126 4.48 -6.99 13.24
CA ALA A 126 5.85 -6.52 13.36
C ALA A 126 6.06 -5.64 14.61
N ASP A 127 5.14 -4.71 14.86
CA ASP A 127 5.15 -3.84 16.05
C ASP A 127 5.09 -4.64 17.36
N ARG A 128 4.26 -5.68 17.41
CA ARG A 128 4.15 -6.55 18.59
C ARG A 128 5.47 -7.27 18.87
N ILE A 129 6.10 -7.85 17.84
CA ILE A 129 7.38 -8.55 17.98
C ILE A 129 8.48 -7.58 18.40
N MET A 130 8.57 -6.41 17.78
CA MET A 130 9.56 -5.40 18.15
C MET A 130 9.44 -4.95 19.60
N ARG A 131 8.21 -4.79 20.12
CA ARG A 131 8.00 -4.46 21.54
C ARG A 131 8.52 -5.54 22.48
N VAL A 132 8.30 -6.82 22.16
CA VAL A 132 8.83 -7.94 22.94
C VAL A 132 10.35 -7.90 22.93
N ARG A 133 10.98 -7.75 21.76
CA ARG A 133 12.43 -7.70 21.62
C ARG A 133 13.07 -6.53 22.38
N LEU A 134 12.47 -5.34 22.29
CA LEU A 134 12.95 -4.18 23.05
C LEU A 134 12.85 -4.42 24.57
N ASN A 135 11.78 -5.08 25.03
CA ASN A 135 11.65 -5.45 26.42
C ASN A 135 12.74 -6.45 26.86
N ASP A 136 13.05 -7.46 26.04
CA ASP A 136 14.11 -8.43 26.33
C ASP A 136 15.49 -7.75 26.43
N VAL A 137 15.81 -6.87 25.49
CA VAL A 137 17.04 -6.06 25.51
C VAL A 137 17.10 -5.20 26.77
N ASN A 138 15.99 -4.55 27.15
CA ASN A 138 15.93 -3.74 28.37
C ASN A 138 16.14 -4.58 29.65
N ILE A 139 15.56 -5.78 29.72
CA ILE A 139 15.78 -6.73 30.83
C ILE A 139 17.25 -7.16 30.89
N ILE A 140 17.86 -7.41 29.73
CA ILE A 140 19.28 -7.80 29.61
C ILE A 140 20.19 -6.68 30.10
N ILE A 141 19.98 -5.45 29.62
CA ILE A 141 20.76 -4.27 30.01
C ILE A 141 20.62 -4.03 31.52
N ALA A 142 19.40 -4.16 32.07
CA ALA A 142 19.15 -3.99 33.50
C ALA A 142 19.83 -5.07 34.36
N ASN A 143 20.02 -6.28 33.83
CA ASN A 143 20.55 -7.44 34.58
C ASN A 143 22.00 -7.82 34.25
N GLN A 144 22.69 -7.13 33.34
CA GLN A 144 24.08 -7.43 32.90
C GLN A 144 24.32 -8.93 32.57
N ARG A 145 23.44 -9.57 31.78
CA ARG A 145 23.63 -10.97 31.33
C ARG A 145 23.70 -11.08 29.81
N VAL A 146 24.45 -12.05 29.30
CA VAL A 146 24.62 -12.31 27.85
C VAL A 146 23.27 -12.73 27.23
N PRO A 147 22.90 -12.25 26.02
CA PRO A 147 21.60 -12.54 25.39
C PRO A 147 21.38 -14.04 25.16
N LYS A 148 20.14 -14.50 25.33
CA LYS A 148 19.68 -15.82 24.88
C LYS A 148 18.90 -15.68 23.55
N PRO A 149 18.97 -16.66 22.64
CA PRO A 149 18.16 -16.67 21.43
C PRO A 149 16.66 -16.58 21.73
N PHE A 150 15.91 -15.83 20.92
CA PHE A 150 14.47 -15.59 21.10
C PHE A 150 13.64 -16.89 21.18
N GLN A 151 14.07 -17.94 20.48
CA GLN A 151 13.44 -19.27 20.50
C GLN A 151 13.40 -19.90 21.90
N ASP A 152 14.33 -19.54 22.79
CA ASP A 152 14.42 -20.09 24.15
C ASP A 152 13.51 -19.36 25.16
N THR A 153 12.89 -18.26 24.75
CA THR A 153 12.02 -17.41 25.60
C THR A 153 10.54 -17.74 25.48
N LEU A 154 10.16 -18.62 24.55
CA LEU A 154 8.78 -19.03 24.27
C LEU A 154 8.40 -20.41 24.86
N ALA A 155 9.33 -21.06 25.58
CA ALA A 155 9.11 -22.34 26.28
C ALA A 155 8.81 -22.11 27.77
#